data_AF-A0A226WYL5-F1
#
_entry.id   AF-A0A226WYL5-F1
#
_cell.length_a   1.000
_cell.length_b   1.000
_cell.length_c   1.000
_cell.angle_alpha   90.00
_cell.angle_beta   90.00
_cell.angle_gamma   90.00
#
_symmetry.space_group_name_H-M   'P 1'
#
loop_
_entity.id
_entity.type
_entity.pdbx_description
1 polymer ?
#
loop_
_entity_poly.entity_id
_entity_poly.type
_entity_poly.pdbx_seq_one_letter_code
_entity_poly.pdbx_strand_id
1 'polypeptide(L)'
;MQFALTVPTVSDRIAQMVVRRYLEPILEPVFHDDSYGYRPRRSAHQALTVERQRCWRSDWVLDLDIKGFFDNIDHQLLMRALRRHTNCKWVLLYIERWLDAPVCMPDGALVSRDRGEVAPEIWTVG
;
A
#
# COMPACT_ATOMS: atom_id res chain seq x y z
N MET A 1 4.25 22.00 -6.52
CA MET A 1 4.08 21.09 -5.37
C MET A 1 5.12 20.00 -5.54
N GLN A 2 6.17 20.02 -4.73
CA GLN A 2 7.35 19.16 -4.91
C GLN A 2 7.07 17.82 -4.25
N PHE A 3 6.83 16.77 -5.04
CA PHE A 3 6.68 15.42 -4.52
C PHE A 3 8.06 14.92 -4.10
N ALA A 4 8.31 14.79 -2.80
CA ALA A 4 9.47 14.07 -2.29
C ALA A 4 9.24 12.57 -2.55
N LEU A 5 9.83 12.04 -3.63
CA LEU A 5 9.85 10.61 -3.89
C LEU A 5 10.88 9.91 -3.00
N THR A 6 10.42 9.11 -2.05
CA THR A 6 11.27 8.13 -1.36
C THR A 6 11.44 6.88 -2.21
N VAL A 7 12.49 6.83 -3.03
CA VAL A 7 12.79 5.65 -3.84
C VAL A 7 13.66 4.70 -3.00
N PRO A 8 13.20 3.47 -2.66
CA PRO A 8 14.03 2.50 -1.94
C PRO A 8 15.22 2.07 -2.79
N THR A 9 16.27 1.56 -2.15
CA THR A 9 17.42 0.98 -2.86
C THR A 9 16.97 -0.20 -3.73
N VAL A 10 17.78 -0.58 -4.73
CA VAL A 10 17.48 -1.76 -5.56
C VAL A 10 17.32 -3.02 -4.71
N SER A 11 18.21 -3.20 -3.73
CA SER A 11 18.16 -4.32 -2.78
C SER A 11 16.87 -4.33 -1.97
N ASP A 12 16.43 -3.17 -1.48
CA ASP A 12 15.15 -3.06 -0.76
C ASP A 12 13.96 -3.38 -1.65
N ARG A 13 13.95 -2.91 -2.90
CA ARG A 13 12.86 -3.24 -3.84
C ARG A 13 12.79 -4.73 -4.13
N ILE A 14 13.93 -5.41 -4.25
CA ILE A 14 13.99 -6.86 -4.41
C ILE A 14 13.41 -7.55 -3.17
N ALA A 15 13.85 -7.16 -1.98
CA ALA A 15 13.36 -7.75 -0.74
C ALA A 15 11.85 -7.48 -0.50
N GLN A 16 11.38 -6.27 -0.79
CA GLN A 16 9.96 -5.90 -0.76
C GLN A 16 9.14 -6.73 -1.75
N MET A 17 9.66 -7.00 -2.94
CA MET A 17 9.01 -7.88 -3.92
C MET A 17 8.92 -9.33 -3.41
N VAL A 18 9.97 -9.83 -2.75
CA VAL A 18 9.94 -11.17 -2.13
C VAL A 18 8.88 -11.24 -1.04
N VAL A 19 8.82 -10.23 -0.15
CA VAL A 19 7.78 -10.12 0.87
C VAL A 19 6.38 -10.05 0.26
N ARG A 20 6.18 -9.24 -0.79
CA ARG A 20 4.91 -9.15 -1.51
C ARG A 20 4.48 -10.51 -2.04
N ARG A 21 5.36 -11.21 -2.77
CA ARG A 21 5.05 -12.54 -3.34
C ARG A 21 4.69 -13.57 -2.28
N TYR A 22 5.25 -13.44 -1.07
CA TYR A 22 4.88 -14.27 0.07
C TYR A 22 3.49 -13.93 0.64
N LEU A 23 3.18 -12.65 0.81
CA LEU A 23 1.93 -12.20 1.42
C LEU A 23 0.73 -12.26 0.48
N GLU A 24 0.93 -12.02 -0.81
CA GLU A 24 -0.14 -11.94 -1.83
C GLU A 24 -1.07 -13.18 -1.81
N PRO A 25 -0.60 -14.44 -1.86
CA PRO A 25 -1.49 -15.61 -1.82
C PRO A 25 -2.22 -15.80 -0.48
N ILE A 26 -1.71 -15.19 0.61
CA ILE A 26 -2.31 -15.27 1.95
C ILE A 26 -3.43 -14.23 2.09
N LEU A 27 -3.22 -13.02 1.56
CA LEU A 27 -4.13 -11.89 1.71
C LEU A 27 -5.19 -11.84 0.61
N GLU A 28 -4.89 -12.31 -0.61
CA GLU A 28 -5.80 -12.24 -1.75
C GLU A 28 -7.19 -12.88 -1.49
N PRO A 29 -7.30 -14.04 -0.82
CA PRO A 29 -8.60 -14.63 -0.48
C PRO A 29 -9.39 -13.87 0.60
N VAL A 30 -8.76 -12.96 1.33
CA VAL A 30 -9.37 -12.21 2.45
C VAL A 30 -9.99 -10.90 1.97
N PHE A 31 -9.49 -10.32 0.88
CA PHE A 31 -10.00 -9.06 0.35
C PHE A 31 -11.44 -9.19 -0.14
N HIS A 32 -12.24 -8.15 0.13
CA HIS A 32 -13.60 -8.03 -0.36
C HIS A 32 -13.66 -8.07 -1.89
N ASP A 33 -14.74 -8.60 -2.45
CA ASP A 33 -14.89 -8.73 -3.90
C ASP A 33 -14.92 -7.39 -4.64
N ASP A 34 -15.42 -6.34 -3.97
CA ASP A 34 -15.40 -4.95 -4.47
C ASP A 34 -14.09 -4.20 -4.21
N SER A 35 -13.03 -4.88 -3.79
CA SER A 35 -11.69 -4.28 -3.73
C SER A 35 -10.96 -4.53 -5.04
N TYR A 36 -10.62 -3.47 -5.78
CA TYR A 36 -10.01 -3.60 -7.13
C TYR A 36 -8.56 -3.06 -7.21
N GLY A 37 -8.19 -2.12 -6.34
CA GLY A 37 -6.88 -1.49 -6.36
C GLY A 37 -5.76 -2.43 -5.95
N TYR A 38 -4.60 -2.34 -6.62
CA TYR A 38 -3.35 -3.02 -6.24
C TYR A 38 -3.41 -4.55 -6.11
N ARG A 39 -4.41 -5.19 -6.73
CA ARG A 39 -4.62 -6.63 -6.65
C ARG A 39 -4.31 -7.35 -7.96
N PRO A 40 -3.75 -8.57 -7.92
CA PRO A 40 -3.55 -9.37 -9.11
C PRO A 40 -4.89 -9.69 -9.79
N ARG A 41 -4.94 -9.57 -11.12
CA ARG A 41 -6.14 -9.87 -11.95
C ARG A 41 -7.38 -9.01 -11.66
N ARG A 42 -7.24 -7.94 -10.87
CA ARG A 42 -8.26 -6.90 -10.69
C ARG A 42 -7.85 -5.62 -11.41
N SER A 43 -8.82 -4.83 -11.89
CA SER A 43 -8.54 -3.58 -12.59
C SER A 43 -9.58 -2.50 -12.34
N ALA A 44 -9.21 -1.24 -12.59
CA ALA A 44 -10.14 -0.11 -12.52
C ALA A 44 -11.34 -0.28 -13.47
N HIS A 45 -11.14 -0.87 -14.65
CA HIS A 45 -12.23 -1.16 -15.59
C HIS A 45 -13.26 -2.14 -15.03
N GLN A 46 -12.83 -3.13 -14.25
CA GLN A 46 -13.76 -4.03 -13.55
C GLN A 46 -14.58 -3.28 -12.51
N ALA A 47 -13.95 -2.39 -11.74
CA ALA A 47 -14.64 -1.53 -10.78
C ALA A 47 -15.72 -0.67 -11.47
N LEU A 48 -15.36 0.00 -12.57
CA LEU A 48 -16.27 0.82 -13.37
C LEU A 48 -17.44 0.01 -13.96
N THR A 49 -17.19 -1.24 -14.35
CA THR A 49 -18.23 -2.11 -14.89
C THR A 49 -19.29 -2.43 -13.84
N VAL A 50 -18.86 -2.77 -12.62
CA VAL A 50 -19.75 -3.03 -11.49
C VAL A 50 -20.46 -1.75 -11.06
N GLU A 51 -19.74 -0.62 -10.98
CA GLU A 51 -20.33 0.66 -10.59
C GLU A 51 -21.39 1.13 -11.58
N ARG A 52 -21.14 1.01 -12.89
CA ARG A 52 -22.14 1.30 -13.93
C ARG A 52 -23.42 0.50 -13.72
N GLN A 53 -23.35 -0.75 -13.28
CA GLN A 53 -24.53 -1.56 -12.97
C GLN A 53 -25.29 -1.03 -11.75
N ARG A 54 -24.58 -0.49 -10.75
CA ARG A 54 -25.15 0.08 -9.51
C ARG A 54 -25.83 1.41 -9.75
N CYS A 55 -25.30 2.25 -10.64
CA CYS A 55 -25.93 3.51 -11.03
C CYS A 55 -27.35 3.34 -11.62
N TRP A 56 -27.69 2.15 -12.15
CA TRP A 56 -29.08 1.87 -12.60
C TRP A 56 -30.05 1.60 -11.44
N ARG A 57 -29.56 1.40 -10.22
CA ARG A 57 -30.34 1.07 -9.03
C ARG A 57 -30.38 2.20 -8.01
N SER A 58 -29.53 3.20 -8.15
CA SER A 58 -29.39 4.30 -7.19
C SER A 58 -28.91 5.55 -7.91
N ASP A 59 -29.60 6.67 -7.65
CA ASP A 59 -29.33 7.95 -8.30
C ASP A 59 -28.25 8.78 -7.61
N TRP A 60 -27.69 8.29 -6.51
CA TRP A 60 -26.69 8.97 -5.70
C TRP A 60 -25.47 8.08 -5.47
N VAL A 61 -24.30 8.71 -5.41
CA VAL A 61 -23.03 8.07 -5.04
C VAL A 61 -22.43 8.84 -3.86
N LEU A 62 -21.77 8.11 -2.96
CA LEU A 62 -20.96 8.71 -1.92
C LEU A 62 -19.48 8.56 -2.32
N ASP A 63 -18.87 9.67 -2.72
CA ASP A 63 -17.46 9.73 -3.04
C ASP A 63 -16.65 10.03 -1.76
N LEU A 64 -15.71 9.14 -1.43
CA LEU A 64 -14.89 9.21 -0.21
C LEU A 64 -13.43 9.01 -0.58
N ASP A 65 -12.58 9.90 -0.09
CA ASP A 65 -11.12 9.81 -0.21
C ASP A 65 -10.44 10.03 1.15
N ILE A 66 -9.32 9.34 1.37
CA ILE A 66 -8.51 9.48 2.58
C ILE A 66 -7.31 10.36 2.27
N LYS A 67 -7.35 11.60 2.77
CA LYS A 67 -6.26 12.56 2.61
C LYS A 67 -4.96 12.03 3.18
N GLY A 68 -3.92 11.96 2.34
CA GLY A 68 -2.58 11.51 2.74
C GLY A 68 -2.61 10.10 3.33
N PHE A 69 -3.36 9.19 2.69
CA PHE A 69 -3.57 7.82 3.17
C PHE A 69 -2.26 7.17 3.64
N PHE A 70 -1.25 7.10 2.76
CA PHE A 70 0.02 6.47 3.08
C PHE A 70 0.73 7.20 4.21
N ASP A 71 0.90 8.52 4.10
CA ASP A 71 1.59 9.37 5.07
C ASP A 71 1.04 9.26 6.50
N ASN A 72 -0.22 8.84 6.66
CA ASN A 72 -0.90 8.76 7.95
C ASN A 72 -1.28 7.34 8.38
N ILE A 73 -0.72 6.29 7.75
CA ILE A 73 -0.93 4.92 8.21
C ILE A 73 -0.31 4.74 9.60
N ASP A 74 -1.12 4.33 10.57
CA ASP A 74 -0.66 3.91 11.89
C ASP A 74 0.10 2.57 11.79
N HIS A 75 1.40 2.60 12.09
CA HIS A 75 2.27 1.44 11.99
C HIS A 75 1.88 0.31 12.95
N GLN A 76 1.36 0.63 14.14
CA GLN A 76 0.93 -0.38 15.11
C GLN A 76 -0.31 -1.11 14.61
N LEU A 77 -1.28 -0.38 14.04
CA LEU A 77 -2.47 -0.97 13.43
C LEU A 77 -2.12 -1.82 12.22
N LEU A 78 -1.23 -1.34 11.34
CA LEU A 78 -0.74 -2.09 10.19
C LEU A 78 -0.06 -3.39 10.63
N MET A 79 0.87 -3.32 11.57
CA MET A 79 1.58 -4.49 12.08
C MET A 79 0.65 -5.47 12.81
N ARG A 80 -0.37 -4.97 13.52
CA ARG A 80 -1.41 -5.82 14.13
C ARG A 80 -2.23 -6.57 13.08
N ALA A 81 -2.59 -5.89 11.98
CA ALA A 81 -3.28 -6.54 10.87
C ALA A 81 -2.41 -7.62 10.21
N LEU A 82 -1.14 -7.33 9.94
CA LEU A 82 -0.21 -8.30 9.35
C LEU A 82 -0.01 -9.54 10.24
N ARG A 83 0.16 -9.35 11.56
CA ARG A 83 0.28 -10.45 12.54
C ARG A 83 -0.97 -11.34 12.62
N ARG A 84 -2.14 -10.84 12.19
CA ARG A 84 -3.36 -11.68 12.07
C ARG A 84 -3.28 -12.65 10.89
N HIS A 85 -2.53 -12.31 9.84
CA HIS A 85 -2.48 -13.08 8.59
C HIS A 85 -1.21 -13.89 8.41
N THR A 86 -0.10 -13.50 9.06
CA THR A 86 1.14 -14.29 9.04
C THR A 86 1.87 -14.25 10.37
N ASN A 87 2.46 -15.40 10.73
CA ASN A 87 3.39 -15.55 11.86
C ASN A 87 4.85 -15.62 11.39
N CYS A 88 5.11 -15.34 10.11
CA CYS A 88 6.44 -15.42 9.52
C CYS A 88 7.34 -14.30 10.06
N LYS A 89 8.23 -14.66 10.99
CA LYS A 89 9.04 -13.70 11.75
C LYS A 89 9.89 -12.80 10.86
N TRP A 90 10.51 -13.33 9.81
CA TRP A 90 11.38 -12.53 8.94
C TRP A 90 10.57 -11.52 8.12
N VAL A 91 9.38 -11.88 7.65
CA VAL A 91 8.48 -10.95 6.92
C VAL A 91 8.09 -9.79 7.81
N LEU A 92 7.61 -10.08 9.02
CA LEU A 92 7.20 -9.05 9.98
C LEU A 92 8.37 -8.13 10.34
N LEU A 93 9.55 -8.71 10.60
CA LEU A 93 10.76 -7.95 10.91
C LEU A 93 11.15 -6.98 9.78
N TYR A 94 11.14 -7.42 8.54
CA TYR A 94 11.54 -6.55 7.42
C TYR A 94 10.51 -5.46 7.14
N ILE A 95 9.21 -5.75 7.30
CA ILE A 95 8.17 -4.73 7.17
C ILE A 95 8.34 -3.66 8.24
N GLU A 96 8.51 -4.05 9.50
CA GLU A 96 8.74 -3.11 10.62
C GLU A 96 9.97 -2.23 10.36
N ARG A 97 11.09 -2.82 9.91
CA ARG A 97 12.29 -2.07 9.55
C ARG A 97 12.11 -1.10 8.39
N TRP A 98 11.26 -1.41 7.40
CA TRP A 98 10.97 -0.49 6.30
C TRP A 98 10.05 0.64 6.72
N LEU A 99 9.16 0.41 7.68
CA LEU A 99 8.29 1.44 8.24
C LEU A 99 9.09 2.46 9.06
N ASP A 100 10.11 2.00 9.81
CA ASP A 100 10.99 2.84 10.63
C ASP A 100 12.19 3.43 9.84
N ALA A 101 12.34 3.09 8.56
CA ALA A 101 13.51 3.49 7.78
C ALA A 101 13.54 5.02 7.57
N PRO A 102 14.67 5.70 7.88
CA PRO A 102 14.79 7.13 7.68
C PRO A 102 14.90 7.50 6.20
N VAL A 103 14.50 8.74 5.88
CA VAL A 103 14.63 9.31 4.54
C VAL A 103 15.92 10.07 4.44
N CYS A 104 16.65 9.85 3.35
CA CYS A 104 17.76 10.71 2.97
C CYS A 104 17.24 11.92 2.18
N MET A 105 17.43 13.11 2.74
CA MET A 105 17.16 14.38 2.08
C MET A 105 18.24 14.70 1.03
N PRO A 106 18.00 15.61 0.07
CA PRO A 106 18.98 15.96 -0.98
C PRO A 106 20.32 16.48 -0.45
N ASP A 107 20.34 17.03 0.77
CA ASP A 107 21.54 17.50 1.47
C ASP A 107 22.30 16.39 2.22
N GLY A 108 21.81 15.15 2.14
CA GLY A 108 22.37 13.98 2.83
C GLY A 108 21.87 13.79 4.27
N ALA A 109 20.99 14.66 4.78
CA ALA A 109 20.44 14.52 6.11
C ALA A 109 19.48 13.32 6.18
N LEU A 110 19.59 12.52 7.25
CA LEU A 110 18.66 11.43 7.53
C LEU A 110 17.55 11.93 8.46
N VAL A 111 16.30 11.82 8.02
CA VAL A 111 15.12 12.21 8.79
C VAL A 111 14.34 10.97 9.19
N SER A 112 14.15 10.76 10.50
CA SER A 112 13.34 9.67 11.04
C SER A 112 11.87 9.84 10.69
N ARG A 113 11.14 8.73 10.57
CA ARG A 113 9.72 8.71 10.27
C ARG A 113 8.93 8.15 11.43
N ASP A 114 8.05 8.97 11.97
CA ASP A 114 7.05 8.51 12.95
C ASP A 114 5.72 8.15 12.26
N ARG A 115 5.59 8.42 10.94
CA ARG A 115 4.40 8.16 10.11
C ARG A 115 4.77 7.75 8.67
N GLY A 116 3.93 6.95 8.03
CA GLY A 116 4.27 6.15 6.84
C GLY A 116 4.30 6.90 5.50
N GLU A 117 5.19 7.85 5.27
CA GLU A 117 5.36 8.38 3.90
C GLU A 117 5.87 7.30 2.94
N VAL A 118 5.02 6.78 2.04
CA VAL A 118 5.43 5.86 0.97
C VAL A 118 5.30 6.58 -0.37
N ALA A 119 6.36 6.55 -1.18
CA ALA A 119 6.39 7.23 -2.47
C ALA A 119 5.26 6.75 -3.41
N PRO A 120 4.52 7.66 -4.06
CA PRO A 120 3.33 7.32 -4.85
C PRO A 120 3.60 6.73 -6.26
N GLU A 121 4.84 6.61 -6.73
CA GLU A 121 5.12 6.33 -8.16
C GLU A 121 5.40 4.87 -8.56
N ILE A 122 4.93 3.87 -7.81
CA ILE A 122 4.91 2.49 -8.33
C ILE A 122 3.66 2.22 -9.22
N TRP A 123 2.79 3.22 -9.43
CA TRP A 123 1.47 2.98 -10.03
C TRP A 123 1.03 3.92 -11.16
N THR A 124 1.90 4.75 -11.73
CA THR A 124 1.58 5.66 -12.85
C THR A 124 2.01 5.17 -14.24
N VAL A 125 2.31 3.87 -14.40
CA VAL A 125 2.37 3.24 -15.73
C VAL A 125 1.31 2.15 -15.81
N GLY A 126 0.12 2.57 -16.24
CA GLY A 126 -1.06 1.77 -16.51
C GLY A 126 -2.12 2.64 -17.16
#